data_AF-A0AAV4WN93-F1
#
_entry.id   AF-A0AAV4WN93-F1
#
_cell.length_a   1.000
_cell.length_b   1.000
_cell.length_c   1.000
_cell.angle_alpha   90.00
_cell.angle_beta   90.00
_cell.angle_gamma   90.00
#
_symmetry.space_group_name_H-M   'P 1'
#
loop_
_entity.id
_entity.type
_entity.pdbx_description
1 polymer ?
#
loop_
_entity_poly.entity_id
_entity_poly.type
_entity_poly.pdbx_seq_one_letter_code
_entity_poly.pdbx_strand_id
1 'polypeptide(L)'
;MYSEAQAAKLSLKRAMEEEKVKGFADVLVAKDLTEGICNLIQTAGLGGLKHNTVIMGWPYGWRQSADEKQWRVFFTVSASKNALLVPKGINLFPSSNDKVSGNIDVWWIVHDGGLLMLLPFLLKQHKTWKNCKLRIFTVAQLEDNSIQMKKDLAKFLYHLRIEAEVEVVEMVCFLILGMAHFCCRHAYWYTVLCLTRCRFPFFY
;
A
#
# COMPACT_ATOMS: atom_id res chain seq x y z
N MET A 1 -3.81 -33.74 1.47
CA MET A 1 -4.66 -32.62 1.01
C MET A 1 -5.56 -32.04 2.10
N TYR A 2 -6.63 -32.71 2.57
CA TYR A 2 -7.50 -32.12 3.61
C TYR A 2 -6.78 -31.87 4.95
N SER A 3 -5.98 -32.84 5.39
CA SER A 3 -5.16 -32.73 6.60
C SER A 3 -4.15 -31.57 6.53
N GLU A 4 -3.50 -31.39 5.39
CA GLU A 4 -2.53 -30.32 5.14
C GLU A 4 -3.21 -28.94 5.12
N ALA A 5 -4.38 -28.82 4.50
CA ALA A 5 -5.14 -27.57 4.49
C ALA A 5 -5.60 -27.17 5.90
N GLN A 6 -6.03 -28.14 6.72
CA GLN A 6 -6.39 -27.90 8.12
C GLN A 6 -5.16 -27.52 8.96
N ALA A 7 -4.02 -28.19 8.76
CA ALA A 7 -2.78 -27.84 9.44
C ALA A 7 -2.32 -26.42 9.08
N ALA A 8 -2.36 -26.05 7.80
CA ALA A 8 -2.06 -24.69 7.34
C ALA A 8 -2.99 -23.65 7.96
N LYS A 9 -4.30 -23.95 8.02
CA LYS A 9 -5.30 -23.07 8.65
C LYS A 9 -5.03 -22.87 10.14
N LEU A 10 -4.61 -23.92 10.86
CA LEU A 10 -4.25 -23.82 12.27
C LEU A 10 -2.99 -22.98 12.47
N SER A 11 -1.96 -23.18 11.64
CA SER A 11 -0.74 -22.36 11.68
C SER A 11 -1.02 -20.88 11.43
N LEU A 12 -1.90 -20.56 10.46
CA LEU A 12 -2.32 -19.18 10.21
C LEU A 12 -3.05 -18.57 11.41
N LYS A 13 -3.96 -19.32 12.06
CA LYS A 13 -4.64 -18.83 13.27
C LYS A 13 -3.66 -18.53 14.40
N ARG A 14 -2.67 -19.39 14.62
CA ARG A 14 -1.62 -19.15 15.63
C ARG A 14 -0.85 -17.87 15.34
N ALA A 15 -0.40 -17.67 14.11
CA ALA A 15 0.30 -16.45 13.72
C ALA A 15 -0.56 -15.18 13.90
N MET A 16 -1.87 -15.26 13.61
CA MET A 16 -2.80 -14.15 13.86
C MET A 16 -2.93 -13.84 15.35
N GLU A 17 -2.99 -14.85 16.21
CA GLU A 17 -3.05 -14.68 17.67
C GLU A 17 -1.76 -14.06 18.22
N GLU A 18 -0.60 -14.54 17.77
CA GLU A 18 0.73 -14.03 18.15
C GLU A 18 0.89 -12.55 17.79
N GLU A 19 0.50 -12.15 16.58
CA GLU A 19 0.54 -10.76 16.10
C GLU A 19 -0.69 -9.93 16.52
N LYS A 20 -1.56 -10.49 17.37
CA LYS A 20 -2.76 -9.81 17.92
C LYS A 20 -3.72 -9.29 16.86
N VAL A 21 -3.80 -9.98 15.72
CA VAL A 21 -4.70 -9.68 14.61
C VAL A 21 -6.05 -10.33 14.85
N LYS A 22 -7.08 -9.51 15.08
CA LYS A 22 -8.46 -9.99 15.19
C LYS A 22 -9.06 -10.21 13.80
N GLY A 23 -9.49 -11.43 13.51
CA GLY A 23 -10.13 -11.73 12.24
C GLY A 23 -10.37 -13.21 12.03
N PHE A 24 -10.58 -13.58 10.77
CA PHE A 24 -10.81 -14.96 10.33
C PHE A 24 -9.65 -15.42 9.45
N ALA A 25 -9.21 -16.66 9.65
CA ALA A 25 -8.27 -17.34 8.76
C ALA A 25 -9.04 -18.28 7.84
N ASP A 26 -8.70 -18.29 6.55
CA ASP A 26 -9.20 -19.28 5.61
C ASP A 26 -8.12 -19.78 4.66
N VAL A 27 -8.28 -21.02 4.17
CA VAL A 27 -7.31 -21.70 3.30
C VAL A 27 -8.07 -22.28 2.11
N LEU A 28 -7.67 -21.86 0.90
CA LEU A 28 -8.21 -22.36 -0.35
C LEU A 28 -7.18 -23.27 -1.03
N VAL A 29 -7.60 -24.46 -1.42
CA VAL A 29 -6.79 -25.38 -2.24
C VAL A 29 -7.21 -25.22 -3.70
N ALA A 30 -6.28 -24.79 -4.54
CA ALA A 30 -6.51 -24.56 -5.96
C ALA A 30 -5.42 -25.23 -6.81
N LYS A 31 -5.72 -25.52 -8.08
CA LYS A 31 -4.75 -26.10 -9.04
C LYS A 31 -3.75 -25.05 -9.56
N ASP A 32 -4.18 -23.80 -9.64
CA ASP A 32 -3.37 -22.65 -10.06
C ASP A 32 -3.46 -21.55 -9.00
N LEU A 33 -2.32 -20.93 -8.67
CA LEU A 33 -2.21 -19.91 -7.64
C LEU A 33 -3.01 -18.66 -8.00
N THR A 34 -2.92 -18.20 -9.25
CA THR A 34 -3.63 -17.01 -9.70
C THR A 34 -5.13 -17.23 -9.64
N GLU A 35 -5.63 -18.38 -10.12
CA GLU A 35 -7.05 -18.73 -10.01
C GLU A 35 -7.52 -18.80 -8.56
N GLY A 36 -6.72 -19.42 -7.68
CA GLY A 36 -7.01 -19.48 -6.25
C GLY A 36 -7.15 -18.10 -5.61
N ILE A 37 -6.21 -17.19 -5.89
CA ILE A 37 -6.26 -15.82 -5.37
C ILE A 37 -7.49 -15.07 -5.91
N CYS A 38 -7.80 -15.20 -7.21
CA CYS A 38 -8.98 -14.59 -7.82
C CYS A 38 -10.27 -15.05 -7.16
N ASN A 39 -10.40 -16.36 -6.94
CA ASN A 39 -11.57 -16.95 -6.28
C ASN A 39 -11.68 -16.43 -4.85
N LEU A 40 -10.59 -16.41 -4.10
CA LEU A 40 -10.58 -15.91 -2.73
C LEU A 40 -11.02 -14.43 -2.66
N ILE A 41 -10.53 -13.56 -3.54
CA ILE A 41 -10.93 -12.14 -3.57
C ILE A 41 -12.43 -11.99 -3.87
N GLN A 42 -12.98 -12.78 -4.78
CA GLN A 42 -14.37 -12.66 -5.20
C GLN A 42 -15.35 -13.25 -4.18
N THR A 43 -14.96 -14.33 -3.50
CA THR A 43 -15.84 -15.07 -2.58
C THR A 43 -15.61 -14.74 -1.10
N ALA A 44 -14.50 -14.09 -0.75
CA ALA A 44 -14.22 -13.71 0.63
C ALA A 44 -15.25 -12.71 1.15
N GLY A 45 -15.82 -13.04 2.30
CA GLY A 45 -16.84 -12.26 2.98
C GLY A 45 -17.77 -13.17 3.77
N LEU A 46 -18.50 -12.59 4.73
CA LEU A 46 -19.51 -13.30 5.49
C LEU A 46 -20.82 -12.50 5.47
N GLY A 47 -21.78 -12.96 4.66
CA GLY A 47 -23.04 -12.25 4.45
C GLY A 47 -22.81 -10.86 3.83
N GLY A 48 -23.24 -9.81 4.52
CA GLY A 48 -23.04 -8.41 4.09
C GLY A 48 -21.63 -7.85 4.35
N LEU A 49 -20.80 -8.53 5.16
CA LEU A 49 -19.43 -8.11 5.42
C LEU A 49 -18.52 -8.57 4.29
N LYS A 50 -18.14 -7.65 3.41
CA LYS A 50 -17.11 -7.83 2.38
C LYS A 50 -15.87 -7.03 2.72
N HIS A 51 -14.71 -7.56 2.33
CA HIS A 51 -13.47 -6.78 2.38
C HIS A 51 -13.56 -5.61 1.40
N ASN A 52 -12.84 -4.53 1.71
CA ASN A 52 -12.74 -3.33 0.87
C ASN A 52 -11.29 -3.07 0.43
N THR A 53 -10.34 -3.83 0.95
CA THR A 53 -8.90 -3.66 0.77
C THR A 53 -8.25 -5.03 0.68
N VAL A 54 -7.50 -5.27 -0.39
CA VAL A 54 -6.65 -6.44 -0.58
C VAL A 54 -5.21 -6.02 -0.31
N ILE A 55 -4.53 -6.76 0.57
CA ILE A 55 -3.10 -6.56 0.85
C ILE A 55 -2.34 -7.77 0.32
N MET A 56 -1.33 -7.56 -0.51
CA MET A 56 -0.50 -8.64 -1.05
C MET A 56 0.97 -8.25 -1.12
N GLY A 57 1.87 -9.21 -0.89
CA GLY A 57 3.31 -8.95 -0.92
C GLY A 57 3.78 -8.52 -2.31
N TRP A 58 4.80 -7.65 -2.35
CA TRP A 58 5.47 -7.28 -3.60
C TRP A 58 6.04 -8.53 -4.30
N PRO A 59 5.79 -8.72 -5.61
CA PRO A 59 6.33 -9.86 -6.34
C PRO A 59 7.85 -9.69 -6.50
N TYR A 60 8.65 -10.46 -5.77
CA TYR A 60 10.11 -10.44 -5.94
C TYR A 60 10.50 -11.29 -7.16
N GLY A 61 11.50 -10.84 -7.93
CA GLY A 61 11.99 -11.61 -9.10
C GLY A 61 11.13 -11.48 -10.37
N TRP A 62 10.08 -10.67 -10.37
CA TRP A 62 9.16 -10.52 -11.50
C TRP A 62 9.79 -10.09 -12.83
N ARG A 63 10.93 -9.39 -12.78
CA ARG A 63 11.69 -8.98 -13.98
C ARG A 63 12.49 -10.12 -14.60
N GLN A 64 12.75 -11.16 -13.82
CA GLN A 64 13.60 -12.29 -14.20
C GLN A 64 12.74 -13.48 -14.65
N SER A 65 11.51 -13.57 -14.17
CA SER A 65 10.52 -14.56 -14.60
C SER A 65 9.65 -14.02 -15.74
N ALA A 66 9.63 -14.71 -16.88
CA ALA A 66 8.71 -14.42 -17.99
C ALA A 66 7.23 -14.80 -17.70
N ASP A 67 6.91 -15.18 -16.46
CA ASP A 67 5.60 -15.69 -16.11
C ASP A 67 4.59 -14.54 -15.92
N GLU A 68 3.84 -14.28 -16.99
CA GLU A 68 2.78 -13.27 -17.08
C GLU A 68 1.70 -13.43 -15.99
N LYS A 69 1.59 -14.62 -15.40
CA LYS A 69 0.59 -14.97 -14.38
C LYS A 69 0.68 -14.13 -13.10
N GLN A 70 1.86 -13.61 -12.74
CA GLN A 70 2.05 -12.86 -11.50
C GLN A 70 1.32 -11.51 -11.49
N TRP A 71 1.18 -10.86 -12.65
CA TRP A 71 0.54 -9.54 -12.75
C TRP A 71 -0.98 -9.62 -12.88
N ARG A 72 -1.51 -10.76 -13.33
CA ARG A 72 -2.95 -10.97 -13.55
C ARG A 72 -3.78 -10.74 -12.27
N VAL A 73 -3.20 -11.05 -11.11
CA VAL A 73 -3.84 -10.81 -9.81
C VAL A 73 -4.19 -9.33 -9.62
N PHE A 74 -3.33 -8.41 -10.05
CA PHE A 74 -3.57 -6.97 -9.91
C PHE A 74 -4.78 -6.51 -10.72
N PHE A 75 -4.94 -7.03 -11.95
CA PHE A 75 -6.11 -6.75 -12.77
C PHE A 75 -7.41 -7.25 -12.12
N THR A 76 -7.37 -8.42 -11.48
CA THR A 76 -8.54 -8.96 -10.76
C THR A 76 -8.92 -8.11 -9.56
N VAL A 77 -7.95 -7.60 -8.80
CA VAL A 77 -8.25 -6.68 -7.68
C VAL A 77 -8.92 -5.41 -8.20
N SER A 78 -8.43 -4.84 -9.30
CA SER A 78 -9.05 -3.66 -9.92
C SER A 78 -10.51 -3.92 -10.34
N ALA A 79 -10.81 -5.10 -10.89
CA ALA A 79 -12.18 -5.47 -11.26
C ALA A 79 -13.11 -5.65 -10.05
N SER A 80 -12.54 -6.02 -8.89
CA SER A 80 -13.30 -6.27 -7.65
C SER A 80 -13.69 -5.00 -6.88
N LYS A 81 -13.33 -3.79 -7.37
CA LYS A 81 -13.57 -2.49 -6.72
C LYS A 81 -13.01 -2.38 -5.29
N ASN A 82 -11.97 -3.15 -4.99
CA ASN A 82 -11.25 -3.09 -3.72
C ASN A 82 -10.02 -2.18 -3.85
N ALA A 83 -9.64 -1.52 -2.76
CA ALA A 83 -8.34 -0.90 -2.64
C ALA A 83 -7.25 -1.99 -2.65
N LEU A 84 -6.09 -1.70 -3.22
CA LEU A 84 -4.95 -2.60 -3.27
C LEU A 84 -3.78 -1.97 -2.51
N LEU A 85 -3.22 -2.69 -1.55
CA LEU A 85 -1.99 -2.31 -0.86
C LEU A 85 -0.91 -3.35 -1.11
N VAL A 86 0.25 -2.91 -1.61
CA VAL A 86 1.39 -3.78 -1.89
C VAL A 86 2.60 -3.33 -1.09
N PRO A 87 2.81 -3.86 0.12
CA PRO A 87 4.02 -3.58 0.87
C PRO A 87 5.23 -4.19 0.17
N LYS A 88 6.24 -3.35 -0.05
CA LYS A 88 7.56 -3.74 -0.56
C LYS A 88 8.57 -3.70 0.57
N GLY A 89 9.48 -4.67 0.59
CA GLY A 89 10.50 -4.76 1.65
C GLY A 89 9.92 -5.20 3.00
N ILE A 90 8.91 -6.07 3.00
CA ILE A 90 8.27 -6.60 4.22
C ILE A 90 9.27 -7.17 5.23
N ASN A 91 10.41 -7.69 4.76
CA ASN A 91 11.47 -8.24 5.61
C ASN A 91 12.18 -7.17 6.46
N LEU A 92 11.98 -5.88 6.15
CA LEU A 92 12.54 -4.74 6.88
C LEU A 92 11.52 -4.09 7.81
N PHE A 93 10.29 -4.60 7.88
CA PHE A 93 9.26 -4.03 8.75
C PHE A 93 9.59 -4.30 10.23
N PRO A 94 9.39 -3.31 11.11
CA PRO A 94 9.61 -3.48 12.53
C PRO A 94 8.65 -4.49 13.13
N SER A 95 9.05 -5.16 14.21
CA SER A 95 8.13 -6.00 14.98
C SER A 95 7.12 -5.12 15.73
N SER A 96 5.99 -5.72 16.09
CA SER A 96 4.94 -5.11 16.91
C SER A 96 5.43 -4.55 18.25
N ASN A 97 6.61 -4.95 18.75
CA ASN A 97 7.17 -4.44 20.01
C ASN A 97 8.21 -3.32 19.83
N ASP A 98 8.71 -3.13 18.62
CA ASP A 98 9.70 -2.10 18.35
C ASP A 98 9.06 -0.73 18.29
N LYS A 99 9.79 0.30 18.73
CA LYS A 99 9.40 1.70 18.57
C LYS A 99 10.27 2.30 17.49
N VAL A 100 9.64 2.75 16.42
CA VAL A 100 10.32 3.46 15.34
C VAL A 100 10.19 4.95 15.57
N SER A 101 11.29 5.65 15.40
CA SER A 101 11.34 7.11 15.33
C SER A 101 11.94 7.50 13.99
N GLY A 102 11.31 8.42 13.28
CA GLY A 102 11.73 8.81 11.95
C GLY A 102 10.60 9.52 11.23
N ASN A 103 10.61 9.43 9.90
CA ASN A 103 9.65 10.12 9.07
C ASN A 103 8.84 9.08 8.27
N ILE A 104 7.54 9.30 8.18
CA ILE A 104 6.63 8.63 7.26
C ILE A 104 6.44 9.60 6.09
N ASP A 105 6.93 9.21 4.92
CA ASP A 105 6.93 10.06 3.74
C ASP A 105 5.85 9.57 2.77
N VAL A 106 4.91 10.46 2.45
CA VAL A 106 3.75 10.18 1.60
C VAL A 106 3.88 10.97 0.31
N TRP A 107 3.97 10.28 -0.82
CA TRP A 107 4.06 10.88 -2.14
C TRP A 107 2.67 10.94 -2.78
N TRP A 108 2.04 12.09 -2.70
CA TRP A 108 0.72 12.34 -3.27
C TRP A 108 0.86 12.85 -4.70
N ILE A 109 1.02 11.90 -5.64
CA ILE A 109 1.19 12.19 -7.07
C ILE A 109 -0.16 12.17 -7.82
N VAL A 110 -1.13 11.38 -7.31
CA VAL A 110 -2.43 11.17 -7.95
C VAL A 110 -3.56 11.35 -6.94
N HIS A 111 -4.70 11.89 -7.39
CA HIS A 111 -5.90 12.06 -6.56
C HIS A 111 -6.60 10.72 -6.27
N ASP A 112 -6.13 9.97 -5.26
CA ASP A 112 -6.71 8.68 -4.84
C ASP A 112 -7.89 8.83 -3.84
N GLY A 113 -8.67 9.91 -3.92
CA GLY A 113 -9.84 10.13 -3.06
C GLY A 113 -9.54 10.23 -1.55
N GLY A 114 -8.29 10.50 -1.16
CA GLY A 114 -7.88 10.68 0.23
C GLY A 114 -7.43 9.41 0.97
N LEU A 115 -7.45 8.24 0.33
CA LEU A 115 -6.95 6.98 0.93
C LEU A 115 -5.49 7.11 1.40
N LEU A 116 -4.68 7.79 0.59
CA LEU A 116 -3.29 8.14 0.85
C LEU A 116 -3.06 8.87 2.17
N MET A 117 -4.04 9.65 2.61
CA MET A 117 -3.98 10.46 3.83
C MET A 117 -4.47 9.67 5.04
N LEU A 118 -5.39 8.73 4.81
CA LEU A 118 -5.95 7.87 5.86
C LEU A 118 -4.94 6.85 6.37
N LEU A 119 -4.17 6.22 5.48
CA LEU A 119 -3.17 5.20 5.84
C LEU A 119 -2.12 5.67 6.87
N PRO A 120 -1.38 6.78 6.65
CA PRO A 120 -0.38 7.24 7.62
C PRO A 120 -1.03 7.68 8.94
N PHE A 121 -2.26 8.22 8.88
CA PHE A 121 -3.02 8.60 10.07
C PHE A 121 -3.33 7.38 10.94
N LEU A 122 -3.88 6.32 10.35
CA LEU A 122 -4.13 5.05 11.05
C LEU A 122 -2.83 4.43 11.57
N LEU A 123 -1.76 4.48 10.79
CA LEU A 123 -0.49 3.92 11.18
C LEU A 123 0.11 4.61 12.42
N LYS A 124 0.02 5.95 12.49
CA LYS A 124 0.48 6.74 13.65
C LYS A 124 -0.31 6.46 14.93
N GLN A 125 -1.50 5.87 14.87
CA GLN A 125 -2.21 5.45 16.08
C GLN A 125 -1.54 4.24 16.75
N HIS A 126 -0.76 3.45 15.99
CA HIS A 126 -0.05 2.30 16.53
C HIS A 126 1.21 2.71 17.32
N LYS A 127 1.47 2.01 18.43
CA LYS A 127 2.59 2.30 19.35
C LYS A 127 3.98 2.27 18.69
N THR A 128 4.14 1.50 17.61
CA THR A 128 5.38 1.40 16.83
C THR A 128 5.68 2.68 16.06
N TRP A 129 4.66 3.36 15.53
CA TRP A 129 4.82 4.47 14.59
C TRP A 129 4.35 5.82 15.13
N LYS A 130 3.79 5.86 16.35
CA LYS A 130 3.25 7.09 16.98
C LYS A 130 4.26 8.23 17.09
N ASN A 131 5.55 7.90 17.17
CA ASN A 131 6.62 8.89 17.30
C ASN A 131 7.19 9.35 15.95
N CYS A 132 6.64 8.86 14.82
CA CYS A 132 7.09 9.26 13.50
C CYS A 132 6.46 10.59 13.07
N LYS A 133 7.28 11.43 12.43
CA LYS A 133 6.83 12.67 11.78
C LYS A 133 6.23 12.34 10.43
N LEU A 134 5.08 12.93 10.11
CA LEU A 134 4.43 12.72 8.82
C LEU A 134 4.86 13.84 7.87
N ARG A 135 5.33 13.49 6.68
CA ARG A 135 5.68 14.43 5.62
C ARG A 135 4.96 14.05 4.34
N ILE A 136 4.43 15.04 3.64
CA ILE A 136 3.61 14.87 2.45
C ILE A 136 4.26 15.64 1.32
N PHE A 137 4.61 14.90 0.28
CA PHE A 137 5.23 15.39 -0.93
C PHE A 137 4.17 15.39 -2.03
N THR A 138 3.90 16.56 -2.61
CA THR A 138 3.08 16.68 -3.82
C THR A 138 3.96 17.16 -4.97
N VAL A 139 3.64 16.74 -6.19
CA VAL A 139 4.41 17.11 -7.37
C VAL A 139 3.66 18.21 -8.13
N ALA A 140 4.34 19.33 -8.39
CA ALA A 140 3.81 20.45 -9.18
C ALA A 140 4.51 20.50 -10.55
N GLN A 141 3.75 20.86 -11.59
CA GLN A 141 4.33 21.19 -12.90
C GLN A 141 4.93 22.61 -12.86
N LEU A 142 5.82 22.93 -13.80
CA LEU A 142 6.45 24.26 -13.88
C LEU A 142 5.44 25.40 -14.12
N GLU A 143 4.29 25.08 -14.69
CA GLU A 143 3.21 26.03 -14.97
C GLU A 143 2.29 26.22 -13.75
N ASP A 144 2.38 25.34 -12.75
CA ASP A 144 1.55 25.39 -11.56
C ASP A 144 2.11 26.37 -10.52
N ASN A 145 1.21 27.03 -9.79
CA ASN A 145 1.60 27.85 -8.66
C ASN A 145 1.90 26.97 -7.42
N SER A 146 3.16 26.58 -7.26
CA SER A 146 3.62 25.72 -6.15
C SER A 146 3.33 26.31 -4.76
N ILE A 147 3.34 27.63 -4.62
CA ILE A 147 3.04 28.33 -3.36
C ILE A 147 1.56 28.17 -3.00
N GLN A 148 0.67 28.38 -3.98
CA GLN A 148 -0.78 28.26 -3.76
C GLN A 148 -1.15 26.80 -3.44
N MET A 149 -0.60 25.85 -4.18
CA MET A 149 -0.80 24.42 -3.94
C MET A 149 -0.39 24.00 -2.52
N LYS A 150 0.76 24.50 -2.04
CA LYS A 150 1.21 24.26 -0.67
C LYS A 150 0.24 24.81 0.38
N LYS A 151 -0.28 26.03 0.17
CA LYS A 151 -1.24 26.67 1.09
C LYS A 151 -2.56 25.91 1.13
N ASP A 152 -3.09 25.50 -0.02
CA ASP A 152 -4.36 24.78 -0.10
C ASP A 152 -4.26 23.41 0.54
N LEU A 153 -3.14 22.69 0.34
CA LEU A 153 -2.89 21.41 0.98
C LEU A 153 -2.70 21.56 2.50
N ALA A 154 -1.98 22.58 2.96
CA ALA A 154 -1.85 22.87 4.39
C ALA A 154 -3.21 23.20 5.04
N LYS A 155 -4.06 23.97 4.37
CA LYS A 155 -5.41 24.29 4.82
C LYS A 155 -6.29 23.04 4.87
N PHE A 156 -6.19 22.17 3.86
CA PHE A 156 -6.92 20.90 3.82
C PHE A 156 -6.53 19.99 5.00
N LEU A 157 -5.23 19.85 5.27
CA LEU A 157 -4.71 19.09 6.42
C LEU A 157 -5.18 19.66 7.76
N TYR A 158 -5.21 20.98 7.89
CA TYR A 158 -5.70 21.66 9.07
C TYR A 158 -7.17 21.31 9.36
N HIS A 159 -8.03 21.33 8.33
CA HIS A 159 -9.42 20.92 8.46
C HIS A 159 -9.59 19.44 8.87
N LEU A 160 -8.69 18.57 8.40
CA LEU A 160 -8.67 17.15 8.78
C LEU A 160 -8.02 16.87 10.13
N ARG A 161 -7.42 17.87 10.79
CA ARG A 161 -6.66 17.73 12.05
C ARG A 161 -5.50 16.74 11.93
N ILE A 162 -4.87 16.68 10.76
CA ILE A 162 -3.69 15.84 10.52
C ILE A 162 -2.44 16.72 10.59
N GLU A 163 -1.58 16.45 11.57
CA GLU A 163 -0.30 17.14 11.72
C GLU A 163 0.75 16.50 10.79
N ALA A 164 1.06 17.20 9.70
CA ALA A 164 2.05 16.79 8.70
C ALA A 164 2.80 17.99 8.09
N GLU A 165 4.06 17.79 7.76
CA GLU A 165 4.86 18.74 6.98
C GLU A 165 4.52 18.59 5.49
N VAL A 166 4.31 19.71 4.78
CA VAL A 166 3.98 19.69 3.34
C VAL A 166 5.14 20.25 2.53
N GLU A 167 5.60 19.45 1.57
CA GLU A 167 6.62 19.80 0.60
C GLU A 167 6.06 19.68 -0.82
N VAL A 168 6.26 20.72 -1.63
CA VAL A 168 5.89 20.72 -3.05
C VAL A 168 7.18 20.55 -3.83
N VAL A 169 7.27 19.49 -4.62
CA VAL A 169 8.42 19.17 -5.45
C VAL A 169 8.08 19.54 -6.89
N GLU A 170 8.81 20.50 -7.44
CA GLU A 170 8.65 20.91 -8.84
C GLU A 170 9.38 19.89 -9.73
N MET A 171 8.67 19.34 -10.72
CA MET A 171 9.24 18.41 -11.69
C MET A 171 8.88 18.83 -13.12
N VAL A 172 9.82 18.59 -14.05
CA VAL A 172 9.57 18.81 -15.49
C VAL A 172 8.59 17.75 -16.01
N CYS A 173 7.62 18.18 -16.82
CA CYS A 173 6.45 17.40 -17.26
C CYS A 173 6.77 15.98 -17.80
N PHE A 174 7.88 15.79 -18.52
CA PHE A 174 8.33 14.48 -19.01
C PHE A 174 8.64 13.48 -17.89
N LEU A 175 9.13 13.93 -16.73
CA LEU A 175 9.38 13.09 -15.56
C LEU A 175 8.12 12.82 -14.76
N ILE A 176 7.12 13.70 -14.79
CA ILE A 176 5.84 13.49 -14.12
C ILE A 176 5.05 12.41 -14.86
N LEU A 177 4.98 12.51 -16.19
CA LEU A 177 4.49 11.42 -17.03
C LEU A 177 5.37 10.19 -16.83
N GLY A 178 6.70 10.31 -16.77
CA GLY A 178 7.59 9.19 -16.46
C GLY A 178 7.33 8.52 -15.11
N MET A 179 7.06 9.27 -14.04
CA MET A 179 6.80 8.75 -12.69
C MET A 179 5.37 8.24 -12.57
N ALA A 180 4.37 8.96 -13.08
CA ALA A 180 3.00 8.51 -13.16
C ALA A 180 2.89 7.28 -14.07
N HIS A 181 3.63 7.21 -15.17
CA HIS A 181 3.69 6.09 -16.11
C HIS A 181 4.69 5.02 -15.68
N PHE A 182 5.63 5.24 -14.77
CA PHE A 182 6.39 4.18 -14.10
C PHE A 182 5.57 3.57 -12.97
N CYS A 183 4.78 4.41 -12.28
CA CYS A 183 3.74 4.00 -11.35
C CYS A 183 2.55 3.33 -12.09
N CYS A 184 2.26 3.68 -13.35
CA CYS A 184 1.14 3.14 -14.14
C CYS A 184 1.52 2.03 -15.16
N ARG A 185 2.71 2.01 -15.78
CA ARG A 185 3.13 0.94 -16.72
C ARG A 185 3.51 -0.36 -16.02
N HIS A 186 3.78 -0.33 -14.71
CA HIS A 186 4.18 -1.52 -13.94
C HIS A 186 3.21 -1.81 -12.80
N ALA A 187 1.93 -1.84 -13.17
CA ALA A 187 0.71 -2.03 -12.38
C ALA A 187 0.05 -0.74 -11.88
N TYR A 188 -1.08 -0.48 -12.54
CA TYR A 188 -2.05 0.55 -12.25
C TYR A 188 -2.48 0.47 -10.78
N TRP A 189 -2.47 1.63 -10.11
CA TRP A 189 -2.96 1.89 -8.75
C TRP A 189 -2.06 1.45 -7.58
N TYR A 190 -0.75 1.72 -7.64
CA TYR A 190 0.06 1.73 -6.41
C TYR A 190 0.13 3.12 -5.80
N THR A 191 -0.71 3.31 -4.80
CA THR A 191 -0.45 4.24 -3.72
C THR A 191 0.87 3.86 -3.01
N VAL A 192 2.01 4.44 -3.40
CA VAL A 192 3.31 4.14 -2.77
C VAL A 192 3.42 4.89 -1.44
N LEU A 193 3.03 4.24 -0.35
CA LEU A 193 3.37 4.68 1.01
C LEU A 193 4.80 4.23 1.33
N CYS A 194 5.75 5.16 1.39
CA CYS A 194 7.14 4.83 1.69
C CYS A 194 7.42 5.00 3.19
N LEU A 195 7.39 3.90 3.95
CA LEU A 195 7.41 3.94 5.42
C LEU A 195 8.79 4.10 6.07
N THR A 196 9.89 4.00 5.32
CA THR A 196 11.23 4.18 5.86
C THR A 196 12.19 4.64 4.76
N ARG A 197 12.71 5.87 4.89
CA ARG A 197 13.94 6.43 4.27
C ARG A 197 14.38 5.76 2.95
N CYS A 198 13.49 5.65 1.96
CA CYS A 198 13.93 5.45 0.59
C CYS A 198 14.23 6.84 0.04
N ARG A 199 15.52 7.19 -0.03
CA ARG A 199 15.97 7.84 -1.26
C ARG A 199 15.45 6.95 -2.37
N PHE A 200 14.57 7.45 -3.24
CA PHE A 200 14.19 6.75 -4.46
C PHE A 200 15.48 6.21 -5.10
N PRO A 201 15.77 4.89 -5.05
CA PRO A 201 16.97 4.32 -5.67
C PRO A 201 16.67 3.95 -7.13
N PHE A 202 15.69 4.63 -7.75
CA PHE A 202 15.30 4.41 -9.14
C PHE A 202 16.03 5.33 -10.13
N PHE A 203 16.96 6.16 -9.64
CA PHE A 203 17.93 6.86 -10.47
C PHE A 203 19.32 6.29 -10.20
N TYR A 204 19.59 5.10 -10.73
CA TYR A 204 20.84 4.68 -11.38
C TYR A 204 20.55 3.44 -12.23
#